data_AF-A0A924CNC4-F1
#
_entry.id   AF-A0A924CNC4-F1
#
_cell.length_a   1.000
_cell.length_b   1.000
_cell.length_c   1.000
_cell.angle_alpha   90.00
_cell.angle_beta   90.00
_cell.angle_gamma   90.00
#
_symmetry.space_group_name_H-M   'P 1'
#
loop_
_entity.id
_entity.type
_entity.pdbx_description
1 polymer ?
#
loop_
_entity_poly.entity_id
_entity_poly.type
_entity_poly.pdbx_seq_one_letter_code
_entity_poly.pdbx_strand_id
1 'polypeptide(L)'
;MVWGRSVESQPNLSVSLGSGEFNGRKLYFSQGDRSGHRSQSPRVSIDVQETNGTADNLKQIEANKADLATAQADVPAGGIARTVAILYSDSFQVVVQGKSTVQKFTDLKGKRIGLVPKGGQYASFLQVAQHFGLAEKDFTFIGDSDQNSDLAFQQGQVDAIFRVSDRQYPNRDPHSESGWAAHCDRTGRSHAR
;
A
#
# COMPACT_ATOMS: atom_id res chain seq x y z
N MET A 1 -5.93 2.86 -5.16
CA MET A 1 -7.20 2.55 -5.87
C MET A 1 -7.12 1.14 -6.46
N VAL A 2 -8.25 0.51 -6.79
CA VAL A 2 -8.31 -0.67 -7.67
C VAL A 2 -8.78 -0.22 -9.04
N TRP A 3 -8.03 -0.65 -10.05
CA TRP A 3 -8.38 -0.51 -11.44
C TRP A 3 -8.69 -1.88 -12.01
N GLY A 4 -9.58 -1.92 -13.00
CA GLY A 4 -9.99 -3.15 -13.65
C GLY A 4 -10.37 -2.91 -15.10
N ARG A 5 -10.40 -4.00 -15.85
CA ARG A 5 -10.99 -4.04 -17.20
C ARG A 5 -12.30 -4.81 -17.18
N SER A 6 -13.08 -4.68 -18.25
CA SER A 6 -14.25 -5.54 -18.42
C SER A 6 -13.80 -6.98 -18.63
N VAL A 7 -14.39 -7.90 -17.86
CA VAL A 7 -14.21 -9.34 -18.00
C VAL A 7 -15.60 -9.95 -18.11
N GLU A 8 -15.77 -10.90 -19.03
CA GLU A 8 -17.05 -11.54 -19.28
C GLU A 8 -17.45 -12.46 -18.11
N SER A 9 -18.72 -12.36 -17.69
CA SER A 9 -19.23 -13.11 -16.54
C SER A 9 -19.34 -14.61 -16.85
N GLN A 10 -18.65 -15.44 -16.07
CA GLN A 10 -18.71 -16.90 -16.16
C GLN A 10 -18.97 -17.54 -14.79
N PRO A 11 -19.61 -18.72 -14.72
CA PRO A 11 -19.97 -19.38 -13.45
C PRO A 11 -18.77 -19.68 -12.54
N ASN A 12 -17.57 -19.83 -13.12
CA ASN A 12 -16.28 -19.92 -12.43
C ASN A 12 -15.33 -18.87 -12.99
N LEU A 13 -15.37 -17.65 -12.46
CA LEU A 13 -14.54 -16.54 -12.94
C LEU A 13 -13.23 -16.49 -12.16
N SER A 14 -12.10 -16.64 -12.85
CA SER A 14 -10.77 -16.40 -12.26
C SER A 14 -10.28 -15.02 -12.68
N VAL A 15 -9.83 -14.23 -11.71
CA VAL A 15 -9.41 -12.83 -11.89
C VAL A 15 -7.99 -12.67 -11.35
N SER A 16 -7.09 -12.16 -12.18
CA SER A 16 -5.71 -11.84 -11.79
C SER A 16 -5.60 -10.43 -11.21
N LEU A 17 -4.86 -10.26 -10.11
CA LEU A 17 -4.68 -8.98 -9.40
C LEU A 17 -3.20 -8.64 -9.23
N GLY A 18 -2.72 -7.58 -9.88
CA GLY A 18 -1.39 -7.01 -9.60
C GLY A 18 -1.41 -6.14 -8.33
N SER A 19 -0.55 -6.41 -7.34
CA SER A 19 -0.59 -5.73 -6.02
C SER A 19 0.67 -4.93 -5.64
N GLY A 20 1.80 -5.14 -6.32
CA GLY A 20 3.12 -4.67 -5.89
C GLY A 20 3.81 -5.64 -4.93
N GLU A 21 4.94 -5.24 -4.31
CA GLU A 21 5.63 -6.06 -3.31
C GLU A 21 4.71 -6.46 -2.14
N PHE A 22 4.77 -7.74 -1.74
CA PHE A 22 3.90 -8.33 -0.72
C PHE A 22 4.24 -7.96 0.73
N ASN A 23 5.30 -7.20 0.98
CA ASN A 23 5.87 -6.98 2.32
C ASN A 23 5.12 -5.97 3.23
N GLY A 24 3.80 -5.82 3.09
CA GLY A 24 3.04 -5.01 4.05
C GLY A 24 1.58 -4.68 3.73
N ARG A 25 1.10 -4.96 2.52
CA ARG A 25 -0.28 -4.63 2.11
C ARG A 25 -1.07 -5.88 1.76
N LYS A 26 -1.71 -6.48 2.76
CA LYS A 26 -2.67 -7.57 2.55
C LYS A 26 -3.99 -6.97 2.04
N LEU A 27 -4.34 -7.23 0.79
CA LEU A 27 -5.67 -6.94 0.26
C LEU A 27 -6.61 -8.06 0.72
N TYR A 28 -7.41 -7.78 1.74
CA TYR A 28 -8.48 -8.68 2.16
C TYR A 28 -9.70 -8.45 1.26
N PHE A 29 -9.90 -9.32 0.27
CA PHE A 29 -11.19 -9.45 -0.41
C PHE A 29 -12.03 -10.49 0.34
N SER A 30 -13.07 -10.06 1.05
CA SER A 30 -14.01 -10.99 1.68
C SER A 30 -14.84 -11.71 0.62
N GLN A 31 -14.79 -13.03 0.56
CA GLN A 31 -15.81 -13.79 -0.16
C GLN A 31 -17.13 -13.69 0.61
N GLY A 32 -18.22 -13.41 -0.13
CA GLY A 32 -19.55 -13.18 0.41
C GLY A 32 -20.09 -14.31 1.30
N ASP A 33 -20.91 -13.88 2.24
CA ASP A 33 -21.50 -14.57 3.37
C ASP A 33 -22.14 -15.95 3.06
N ARG A 34 -21.98 -16.90 4.00
CA ARG A 34 -22.56 -18.26 3.96
C ARG A 34 -23.92 -18.33 4.70
N SER A 35 -24.68 -17.24 4.70
CA SER A 35 -26.00 -17.18 5.34
C SER A 35 -27.10 -17.67 4.39
N GLY A 36 -27.23 -18.99 4.23
CA GLY A 36 -28.50 -19.70 3.92
C GLY A 36 -29.34 -19.34 2.69
N HIS A 37 -28.99 -18.31 1.91
CA HIS A 37 -29.57 -17.99 0.63
C HIS A 37 -28.58 -18.43 -0.42
N ARG A 38 -29.00 -19.36 -1.28
CA ARG A 38 -28.22 -19.85 -2.41
C ARG A 38 -28.12 -18.74 -3.45
N SER A 39 -27.38 -17.69 -3.13
CA SER A 39 -27.02 -16.64 -4.07
C SER A 39 -26.23 -17.30 -5.18
N GLN A 40 -26.74 -17.21 -6.41
CA GLN A 40 -26.06 -17.62 -7.63
C GLN A 40 -24.88 -16.69 -7.95
N SER A 41 -24.14 -16.25 -6.93
CA SER A 41 -22.93 -15.47 -7.12
C SER A 41 -21.89 -16.38 -7.76
N PRO A 42 -21.29 -16.00 -8.90
CA PRO A 42 -20.19 -16.73 -9.48
C PRO A 42 -19.12 -16.95 -8.42
N ARG A 43 -18.53 -18.15 -8.36
CA ARG A 43 -17.36 -18.36 -7.51
C ARG A 43 -16.21 -17.61 -8.18
N VAL A 44 -15.87 -16.45 -7.62
CA VAL A 44 -14.74 -15.65 -8.08
C VAL A 44 -13.48 -16.12 -7.37
N SER A 45 -12.49 -16.61 -8.12
CA SER A 45 -11.15 -16.90 -7.62
C SER A 45 -10.24 -15.72 -7.96
N ILE A 46 -9.48 -15.22 -6.99
CA ILE A 46 -8.51 -14.13 -7.22
C ILE A 46 -7.10 -14.70 -7.10
N ASP A 47 -6.32 -14.59 -8.17
CA ASP A 47 -4.89 -14.90 -8.20
C ASP A 47 -4.08 -13.60 -8.06
N VAL A 48 -3.32 -13.46 -6.96
CA VAL A 48 -2.59 -12.23 -6.67
C VAL A 48 -1.15 -12.36 -7.14
N GLN A 49 -0.73 -11.46 -8.02
CA GLN A 49 0.59 -11.45 -8.65
C GLN A 49 1.43 -10.31 -8.09
N GLU A 50 2.64 -10.66 -7.64
CA GLU A 50 3.65 -9.68 -7.24
C GLU A 50 4.17 -8.94 -8.46
N THR A 51 4.33 -7.62 -8.34
CA THR A 51 4.78 -6.76 -9.43
C THR A 51 5.73 -5.68 -8.92
N ASN A 52 6.32 -4.91 -9.84
CA ASN A 52 7.17 -3.77 -9.50
C ASN A 52 6.38 -2.50 -9.10
N GLY A 53 5.09 -2.63 -8.76
CA GLY A 53 4.23 -1.54 -8.28
C GLY A 53 3.32 -0.92 -9.35
N THR A 54 2.74 0.25 -9.05
CA THR A 54 1.65 0.90 -9.81
C THR A 54 1.87 0.95 -11.33
N ALA A 55 3.05 1.37 -11.78
CA ALA A 55 3.32 1.52 -13.21
C ALA A 55 3.40 0.17 -13.94
N ASP A 56 3.92 -0.87 -13.28
CA ASP A 56 3.94 -2.24 -13.80
C ASP A 56 2.52 -2.83 -13.80
N ASN A 57 1.79 -2.67 -12.69
CA ASN A 57 0.39 -3.04 -12.55
C ASN A 57 -0.50 -2.53 -13.70
N LEU A 58 -0.42 -1.24 -14.02
CA LEU A 58 -1.21 -0.65 -15.10
C LEU A 58 -0.75 -1.16 -16.48
N LYS A 59 0.55 -1.39 -16.69
CA LYS A 59 1.05 -2.04 -17.92
C LYS A 59 0.53 -3.47 -18.08
N GLN A 60 0.40 -4.24 -16.99
CA GLN A 60 -0.17 -5.58 -17.05
C GLN A 60 -1.66 -5.56 -17.41
N ILE A 61 -2.43 -4.58 -16.91
CA ILE A 61 -3.82 -4.38 -17.35
C ILE A 61 -3.86 -4.09 -18.85
N GLU A 62 -3.09 -3.09 -19.33
CA GLU A 62 -3.07 -2.68 -20.73
C GLU A 62 -2.59 -3.81 -21.68
N ALA A 63 -1.72 -4.69 -21.20
CA ALA A 63 -1.25 -5.87 -21.92
C ALA A 63 -2.22 -7.07 -21.86
N ASN A 64 -3.40 -6.93 -21.23
CA ASN A 64 -4.35 -8.01 -20.94
C ASN A 64 -3.76 -9.18 -20.11
N LYS A 65 -2.72 -8.91 -19.33
CA LYS A 65 -2.06 -9.88 -18.44
C LYS A 65 -2.58 -9.83 -17.00
N ALA A 66 -3.27 -8.75 -16.64
CA ALA A 66 -4.00 -8.61 -15.38
C ALA A 66 -5.47 -8.21 -15.64
N ASP A 67 -6.38 -8.65 -14.77
CA ASP A 67 -7.80 -8.29 -14.82
C ASP A 67 -8.12 -7.12 -13.88
N LEU A 68 -7.46 -7.11 -12.72
CA LEU A 68 -7.47 -6.06 -11.72
C LEU A 68 -6.03 -5.66 -11.36
N ALA A 69 -5.84 -4.44 -10.87
CA ALA A 69 -4.60 -4.07 -10.21
C ALA A 69 -4.81 -2.96 -9.18
N THR A 70 -4.00 -2.96 -8.13
CA THR A 70 -3.86 -1.76 -7.31
C THR A 70 -3.03 -0.73 -8.06
N ALA A 71 -3.51 0.49 -8.09
CA ALA A 71 -2.78 1.61 -8.65
C ALA A 71 -3.10 2.91 -7.91
N GLN A 72 -2.12 3.80 -7.86
CA GLN A 72 -2.29 5.15 -7.35
C GLN A 72 -3.03 6.00 -8.38
N ALA A 73 -3.70 7.06 -7.91
CA ALA A 73 -4.61 7.89 -8.71
C ALA A 73 -3.88 8.81 -9.71
N ASP A 74 -2.61 9.07 -9.44
CA ASP A 74 -1.72 10.02 -10.11
C ASP A 74 -0.92 9.38 -11.25
N VAL A 75 -0.96 8.06 -11.40
CA VAL A 75 -0.31 7.36 -12.52
C VAL A 75 -1.30 7.17 -13.68
N PRO A 76 -0.95 7.57 -14.92
CA PRO A 76 -1.82 7.41 -16.08
C PRO A 76 -2.20 5.94 -16.31
N ALA A 77 -3.50 5.66 -16.39
CA ALA A 77 -4.02 4.30 -16.39
C ALA A 77 -4.11 3.62 -17.79
N GLY A 78 -3.79 4.34 -18.86
CA GLY A 78 -3.91 3.82 -20.24
C GLY A 78 -5.33 3.89 -20.79
N GLY A 79 -5.61 3.12 -21.85
CA GLY A 79 -6.86 3.20 -22.61
C GLY A 79 -7.98 2.29 -22.12
N ILE A 80 -7.64 1.17 -21.47
CA ILE A 80 -8.60 0.11 -21.14
C ILE A 80 -8.87 0.00 -19.63
N ALA A 81 -7.98 0.51 -18.79
CA ALA A 81 -8.19 0.49 -17.34
C ALA A 81 -9.31 1.45 -16.91
N ARG A 82 -10.17 0.98 -16.00
CA ARG A 82 -11.23 1.75 -15.34
C ARG A 82 -11.12 1.63 -13.83
N THR A 83 -11.41 2.71 -13.10
CA THR A 83 -11.44 2.66 -11.63
C THR A 83 -12.61 1.80 -11.16
N VAL A 84 -12.34 0.79 -10.33
CA VAL A 84 -13.34 -0.10 -9.73
C VAL A 84 -13.67 0.33 -8.31
N ALA A 85 -12.64 0.71 -7.52
CA ALA A 85 -12.82 1.16 -6.15
C ALA A 85 -11.70 2.09 -5.67
N ILE A 86 -12.02 3.00 -4.75
CA ILE A 86 -11.03 3.75 -3.98
C ILE A 86 -10.82 2.98 -2.67
N LEU A 87 -9.60 2.48 -2.44
CA LEU A 87 -9.30 1.62 -1.28
C LEU A 87 -9.01 2.44 -0.02
N TYR A 88 -8.10 3.39 -0.14
CA TYR A 88 -7.65 4.31 0.92
C TYR A 88 -6.99 5.52 0.26
N SER A 89 -6.83 6.60 1.04
CA SER A 89 -6.05 7.77 0.63
C SER A 89 -4.62 7.63 1.14
N ASP A 90 -3.66 7.65 0.22
CA ASP A 90 -2.24 7.73 0.58
C ASP A 90 -1.91 9.14 1.04
N SER A 91 -1.07 9.26 2.06
CA SER A 91 -0.50 10.52 2.54
C SER A 91 1.00 10.49 2.36
N PHE A 92 1.58 11.65 2.00
CA PHE A 92 3.01 11.85 2.04
C PHE A 92 3.42 12.13 3.49
N GLN A 93 4.26 11.27 4.04
CA GLN A 93 4.71 11.35 5.42
C GLN A 93 6.21 11.59 5.44
N VAL A 94 6.62 12.66 6.11
CA VAL A 94 8.03 12.93 6.46
C VAL A 94 8.15 12.73 7.95
N VAL A 95 8.99 11.79 8.37
CA VAL A 95 9.24 11.52 9.79
C VAL A 95 10.68 11.90 10.11
N VAL A 96 10.85 12.66 11.18
CA VAL A 96 12.15 13.11 11.68
C VAL A 96 12.34 12.68 13.13
N GLN A 97 13.58 12.61 13.58
CA GLN A 97 13.90 12.33 14.98
C GLN A 97 13.24 13.35 15.92
N GLY A 98 12.80 12.94 17.11
CA GLY A 98 12.11 13.83 18.04
C GLY A 98 12.97 15.02 18.54
N LYS A 99 14.30 14.90 18.44
CA LYS A 99 15.26 15.98 18.75
C LYS A 99 15.71 16.77 17.51
N SER A 100 15.09 16.54 16.35
CA SER A 100 15.45 17.19 15.09
C SER A 100 15.11 18.68 15.11
N THR A 101 15.91 19.49 14.42
CA THR A 101 15.64 20.90 14.17
C THR A 101 14.84 21.14 12.89
N VAL A 102 14.51 20.09 12.14
CA VAL A 102 13.70 20.16 10.91
C VAL A 102 12.27 20.53 11.28
N GLN A 103 11.78 21.67 10.78
CA GLN A 103 10.42 22.18 11.01
C GLN A 103 9.60 22.26 9.71
N LYS A 104 10.28 22.30 8.56
CA LYS A 104 9.67 22.36 7.24
C LYS A 104 10.44 21.51 6.24
N PHE A 105 9.78 21.14 5.14
CA PHE A 105 10.38 20.29 4.11
C PHE A 105 11.72 20.85 3.59
N THR A 106 11.83 22.18 3.45
CA THR A 106 13.07 22.81 2.96
C THR A 106 14.28 22.61 3.86
N ASP A 107 14.09 22.30 5.14
CA ASP A 107 15.19 22.05 6.09
C ASP A 107 15.84 20.68 5.86
N LEU A 108 15.23 19.83 5.02
CA LEU A 108 15.81 18.57 4.55
C LEU A 108 16.97 18.78 3.55
N LYS A 109 17.19 20.00 3.07
CA LYS A 109 18.35 20.30 2.23
C LYS A 109 19.65 19.94 2.94
N GLY A 110 20.47 19.14 2.26
CA GLY A 110 21.74 18.60 2.74
C GLY A 110 21.61 17.51 3.81
N LYS A 111 20.41 16.97 4.04
CA LYS A 111 20.17 15.90 5.03
C LYS A 111 20.24 14.51 4.39
N ARG A 112 20.46 13.50 5.23
CA ARG A 112 20.39 12.08 4.90
C ARG A 112 18.95 11.61 4.99
N ILE A 113 18.41 11.08 3.90
CA ILE A 113 17.03 10.65 3.78
C ILE A 113 17.00 9.12 3.66
N GLY A 114 16.33 8.45 4.60
CA GLY A 114 16.06 7.02 4.56
C GLY A 114 14.98 6.71 3.54
N LEU A 115 15.41 6.51 2.29
CA LEU A 115 14.55 6.31 1.14
C LEU A 115 15.35 5.59 0.05
N VAL A 116 14.75 4.53 -0.49
CA VAL A 116 15.28 3.82 -1.65
C VAL A 116 15.23 4.74 -2.88
N PRO A 117 16.35 5.00 -3.58
CA PRO A 117 16.42 5.96 -4.69
C PRO A 117 15.87 5.41 -6.02
N LYS A 118 14.71 4.74 -5.97
CA LYS A 118 13.96 4.19 -7.11
C LYS A 118 12.50 3.96 -6.73
N GLY A 119 11.63 3.83 -7.75
CA GLY A 119 10.21 3.50 -7.57
C GLY A 119 9.30 4.70 -7.26
N GLY A 120 8.02 4.43 -6.99
CA GLY A 120 6.98 5.47 -6.87
C GLY A 120 7.15 6.40 -5.67
N GLN A 121 7.61 5.88 -4.52
CA GLN A 121 7.89 6.68 -3.34
C GLN A 121 9.03 7.68 -3.58
N TYR A 122 10.06 7.24 -4.32
CA TYR A 122 11.15 8.12 -4.74
C TYR A 122 10.69 9.22 -5.69
N ALA A 123 9.91 8.87 -6.71
CA ALA A 123 9.34 9.85 -7.64
C ALA A 123 8.44 10.88 -6.92
N SER A 124 7.62 10.42 -5.96
CA SER A 124 6.77 11.29 -5.14
C SER A 124 7.60 12.27 -4.30
N PHE A 125 8.68 11.79 -3.66
CA PHE A 125 9.59 12.65 -2.91
C PHE A 125 10.20 13.74 -3.81
N LEU A 126 10.69 13.38 -5.00
CA LEU A 126 11.28 14.34 -5.93
C LEU A 126 10.26 15.37 -6.43
N GLN A 127 9.00 14.98 -6.63
CA GLN A 127 7.93 15.92 -7.00
C GLN A 127 7.65 16.93 -5.87
N VAL A 128 7.61 16.48 -4.62
CA VAL A 128 7.48 17.37 -3.45
C VAL A 128 8.71 18.28 -3.33
N ALA A 129 9.91 17.74 -3.49
CA ALA A 129 11.15 18.51 -3.46
C ALA A 129 11.18 19.61 -4.52
N GLN A 130 10.81 19.28 -5.75
CA GLN A 130 10.72 20.24 -6.86
C GLN A 130 9.70 21.34 -6.56
N HIS A 131 8.56 21.01 -5.97
CA HIS A 131 7.55 22.00 -5.54
C HIS A 131 8.13 23.02 -4.54
N PHE A 132 9.04 22.59 -3.66
CA PHE A 132 9.74 23.45 -2.71
C PHE A 132 11.06 24.04 -3.24
N GLY A 133 11.33 23.94 -4.55
CA GLY A 133 12.53 24.50 -5.18
C GLY A 133 13.83 23.76 -4.87
N LEU A 134 13.75 22.49 -4.50
CA LEU A 134 14.89 21.60 -4.25
C LEU A 134 15.05 20.61 -5.40
N ALA A 135 16.28 20.14 -5.59
CA ALA A 135 16.62 19.12 -6.57
C ALA A 135 17.15 17.86 -5.89
N GLU A 136 17.17 16.74 -6.61
CA GLU A 136 17.69 15.45 -6.14
C GLU A 136 19.08 15.56 -5.48
N LYS A 137 19.98 16.34 -6.09
CA LYS A 137 21.34 16.61 -5.59
C LYS A 137 21.41 17.28 -4.21
N ASP A 138 20.29 17.82 -3.73
CA ASP A 138 20.22 18.51 -2.45
C ASP A 138 20.01 17.52 -1.28
N PHE A 139 19.97 16.21 -1.54
CA PHE A 139 19.76 15.17 -0.54
C PHE A 139 20.80 14.05 -0.65
N THR A 140 20.96 13.28 0.42
CA THR A 140 21.71 12.01 0.39
C THR A 140 20.76 10.87 0.74
N PHE A 141 20.48 9.99 -0.22
CA PHE A 141 19.57 8.87 -0.02
C PHE A 141 20.30 7.65 0.54
N ILE A 142 19.74 7.04 1.59
CA ILE A 142 20.28 5.85 2.27
C ILE A 142 19.17 4.82 2.38
N GLY A 143 19.47 3.56 2.04
CA GLY A 143 18.53 2.44 2.12
C GLY A 143 18.34 1.76 0.77
N ASP A 144 18.44 0.44 0.77
CA ASP A 144 18.15 -0.46 -0.35
C ASP A 144 16.75 -1.10 -0.25
N SER A 145 16.12 -1.01 0.93
CA SER A 145 14.74 -1.39 1.21
C SER A 145 14.09 -0.42 2.22
N ASP A 146 12.76 -0.48 2.36
CA ASP A 146 12.03 0.28 3.40
C ASP A 146 12.46 -0.18 4.80
N GLN A 147 12.64 -1.50 5.02
CA GLN A 147 13.09 -2.04 6.30
C GLN A 147 14.48 -1.54 6.68
N ASN A 148 15.42 -1.51 5.74
CA ASN A 148 16.77 -1.01 6.00
C ASN A 148 16.77 0.52 6.20
N SER A 149 15.88 1.24 5.53
CA SER A 149 15.67 2.67 5.76
C SER A 149 15.10 2.94 7.17
N ASP A 150 14.15 2.12 7.64
CA ASP A 150 13.58 2.21 8.98
C ASP A 150 14.63 1.91 10.07
N LEU A 151 15.44 0.86 9.87
CA LEU A 151 16.55 0.53 10.77
C LEU A 151 17.60 1.65 10.83
N ALA A 152 17.99 2.21 9.67
CA ALA A 152 18.90 3.35 9.62
C ALA A 152 18.33 4.56 10.36
N PHE A 153 17.02 4.79 10.26
CA PHE A 153 16.35 5.87 10.99
C PHE A 153 16.36 5.63 12.50
N GLN A 154 16.01 4.43 12.96
CA GLN A 154 16.06 4.04 14.37
C GLN A 154 17.47 4.20 14.96
N GLN A 155 18.51 3.94 14.17
CA GLN A 155 19.91 4.04 14.57
C GLN A 155 20.50 5.46 14.44
N GLY A 156 19.72 6.45 13.97
CA GLY A 156 20.19 7.83 13.76
C GLY A 156 21.15 8.00 12.58
N GLN A 157 21.20 7.02 11.67
CA GLN A 157 22.03 7.04 10.45
C GLN A 157 21.41 7.86 9.32
N VAL A 158 20.12 8.19 9.42
CA VAL A 158 19.43 9.15 8.56
C VAL A 158 18.71 10.18 9.41
N ASP A 159 18.48 11.36 8.84
CA ASP A 159 17.88 12.50 9.54
C ASP A 159 16.35 12.53 9.37
N ALA A 160 15.85 11.92 8.29
CA ALA A 160 14.43 11.77 8.00
C ALA A 160 14.14 10.49 7.21
N ILE A 161 12.90 10.00 7.26
CA ILE A 161 12.35 9.03 6.30
C ILE A 161 11.15 9.63 5.58
N PHE A 162 10.91 9.19 4.34
CA PHE A 162 9.74 9.55 3.56
C PHE A 162 8.91 8.30 3.25
N ARG A 163 7.60 8.34 3.51
CA ARG A 163 6.68 7.24 3.23
C ARG A 163 5.47 7.73 2.45
N VAL A 164 5.00 6.91 1.52
CA VAL A 164 3.69 7.06 0.86
C VAL A 164 2.80 5.94 1.35
N SER A 165 1.96 6.24 2.33
CA SER A 165 1.07 5.27 2.96
C SER A 165 -0.16 5.95 3.55
N ASP A 166 -1.21 5.18 3.80
CA ASP A 166 -2.38 5.68 4.49
C ASP A 166 -2.05 6.13 5.93
N ARG A 167 -2.89 7.02 6.48
CA ARG A 167 -2.73 7.57 7.83
C ARG A 167 -3.04 6.54 8.94
N GLN A 168 -3.74 5.44 8.63
CA GLN A 168 -4.15 4.41 9.59
C GLN A 168 -3.10 3.28 9.76
N TYR A 169 -2.04 3.28 8.95
CA TYR A 169 -0.91 2.36 9.03
C TYR A 169 0.34 2.99 9.69
N PRO A 170 0.32 3.29 11.00
CA PRO A 170 1.52 3.18 11.81
C PRO A 170 1.46 1.89 12.64
N ASN A 171 2.41 0.98 12.41
CA ASN A 171 2.91 0.04 13.41
C ASN A 171 1.86 -0.85 14.12
N ARG A 172 1.17 -1.74 13.39
CA ARG A 172 0.56 -2.90 14.04
C ARG A 172 1.61 -3.98 14.21
N ASP A 173 2.09 -4.11 15.43
CA ASP A 173 2.95 -5.21 15.86
C ASP A 173 2.30 -6.56 15.49
N PRO A 174 2.94 -7.42 14.66
CA PRO A 174 2.37 -8.70 14.23
C PRO A 174 2.01 -9.63 15.41
N HIS A 175 2.58 -9.38 16.59
CA HIS A 175 2.33 -10.18 17.79
C HIS A 175 1.02 -9.85 18.52
N SER A 176 0.35 -8.74 18.17
CA SER A 176 -0.85 -8.27 18.88
C SER A 176 -2.17 -8.98 18.52
N GLU A 177 -2.20 -9.80 17.45
CA GLU A 177 -3.42 -10.50 17.00
C GLU A 177 -3.71 -11.81 17.77
N SER A 178 -2.78 -12.30 18.59
CA SER A 178 -2.99 -13.54 19.37
C SER A 178 -3.96 -13.39 20.56
N GLY A 179 -4.34 -12.16 20.93
CA GLY A 179 -5.18 -11.89 22.11
C GLY A 179 -6.69 -11.98 21.90
N TRP A 180 -7.19 -11.92 20.65
CA TRP A 180 -8.64 -11.79 20.38
C TRP A 180 -9.34 -13.12 20.06
N ALA A 181 -8.58 -14.19 19.77
CA ALA A 181 -9.15 -15.51 19.48
C ALA A 181 -9.52 -16.33 20.74
N ALA A 182 -9.24 -15.82 21.95
CA ALA A 182 -9.36 -16.60 23.19
C ALA A 182 -10.56 -16.25 24.10
N HIS A 183 -11.52 -15.43 23.65
CA HIS A 183 -12.66 -15.02 24.51
C HIS A 183 -14.07 -15.36 24.00
N CYS A 184 -14.17 -16.25 23.02
CA CYS A 184 -15.45 -16.80 22.56
C CYS A 184 -15.52 -18.32 22.70
N ASP A 185 -15.15 -18.86 23.87
CA ASP A 185 -15.73 -20.13 24.32
C ASP A 185 -15.53 -20.35 25.83
N ARG A 186 -16.56 -20.03 26.61
CA ARG A 186 -16.96 -20.71 27.87
C ARG A 186 -17.95 -19.83 28.61
N THR A 187 -19.22 -20.02 28.28
CA THR A 187 -20.34 -20.33 29.21
C THR A 187 -21.63 -19.85 28.57
N GLY A 188 -22.23 -20.72 27.77
CA GLY A 188 -23.64 -20.62 27.48
C GLY A 188 -24.43 -20.75 28.77
N ARG A 189 -25.14 -19.69 29.17
CA ARG A 189 -26.39 -19.75 29.94
C ARG A 189 -27.13 -18.43 29.83
N SER A 190 -28.18 -18.46 29.02
CA SER A 190 -29.28 -17.50 29.04
C SER A 190 -30.00 -17.56 30.38
N HIS A 191 -30.32 -16.40 30.97
CA HIS A 191 -31.63 -16.23 31.60
C HIS A 191 -32.07 -14.77 31.51
N ALA A 192 -33.28 -14.61 30.96
CA ALA A 192 -34.06 -13.40 30.98
C ALA A 192 -34.79 -13.26 32.32
N ARG A 193 -34.55 -12.15 33.01
CA ARG A 193 -35.48 -11.24 33.71
C ARG A 193 -34.71 -10.49 34.79
#